data_AF-A0AAX3KR08-F1
#
_entry.id   AF-A0AAX3KR08-F1
#
_cell.length_a   1.000
_cell.length_b   1.000
_cell.length_c   1.000
_cell.angle_alpha   90.00
_cell.angle_beta   90.00
_cell.angle_gamma   90.00
#
_symmetry.space_group_name_H-M   'P 1'
#
loop_
_entity.id
_entity.type
_entity.pdbx_description
1 polymer ?
#
loop_
_entity_poly.entity_id
_entity_poly.type
_entity_poly.pdbx_seq_one_letter_code
_entity_poly.pdbx_strand_id
1 'polypeptide(L)'
;MNEAFQEALAVRLRWVDVVAFERTAGCEDLSLKALKDAFEAVQSLALSDVLRYRHYGAQPPMILQDVPELALQYTLAYEVYTDHYFQNAQGEWNSTNWACEALHNSPSLIPYCEWLAGVTINLSQLMQVPALEVAEATSGQTRTLFIAWSNGLPAAQAAAEVHQEHVLHLEETRLWEDQEAYRRHFEDIADTYAFIEADLWAGWREDCQELDMAA
;
A
#
# COMPACT_ATOMS: atom_id res chain seq x y z
N MET A 1 18.46 -31.17 -6.28
CA MET A 1 17.39 -30.32 -5.69
C MET A 1 17.32 -29.06 -6.55
N ASN A 2 16.14 -28.54 -6.87
CA ASN A 2 16.01 -27.33 -7.70
C ASN A 2 16.60 -26.13 -6.93
N GLU A 3 17.53 -25.38 -7.53
CA GLU A 3 18.21 -24.23 -6.92
C GLU A 3 17.21 -23.15 -6.48
N ALA A 4 16.24 -22.80 -7.33
CA ALA A 4 15.19 -21.83 -6.96
C ALA A 4 14.37 -22.27 -5.75
N PHE A 5 14.10 -23.58 -5.63
CA PHE A 5 13.42 -24.10 -4.45
C PHE A 5 14.29 -24.01 -3.20
N GLN A 6 15.60 -24.21 -3.34
CA GLN A 6 16.54 -24.03 -2.22
C GLN A 6 16.57 -22.58 -1.76
N GLU A 7 16.61 -21.62 -2.68
CA GLU A 7 16.57 -20.19 -2.35
C GLU A 7 15.24 -19.82 -1.67
N ALA A 8 14.10 -20.25 -2.21
CA ALA A 8 12.79 -20.01 -1.60
C ALA A 8 12.67 -20.65 -0.21
N LEU A 9 13.21 -21.85 -0.02
CA LEU A 9 13.26 -22.51 1.29
C LEU A 9 14.16 -21.74 2.27
N ALA A 10 15.32 -21.25 1.82
CA ALA A 10 16.22 -20.45 2.65
C ALA A 10 15.57 -19.15 3.12
N VAL A 11 14.84 -18.47 2.24
CA VAL A 11 14.01 -17.30 2.58
C VAL A 11 13.00 -17.65 3.67
N ARG A 12 12.26 -18.76 3.49
CA ARG A 12 11.25 -19.20 4.46
C ARG A 12 11.86 -19.52 5.83
N LEU A 13 13.06 -20.10 5.86
CA LEU A 13 13.77 -20.41 7.09
C LEU A 13 14.22 -19.15 7.84
N ARG A 14 14.61 -18.08 7.15
CA ARG A 14 14.93 -16.79 7.81
C ARG A 14 13.73 -16.18 8.53
N TRP A 15 12.52 -16.42 8.03
CA TRP A 15 11.29 -15.98 8.72
C TRP A 15 11.05 -16.71 10.05
N VAL A 16 11.61 -17.90 10.22
CA VAL A 16 11.53 -18.60 11.52
C VAL A 16 12.22 -17.80 12.61
N ASP A 17 13.36 -17.16 12.29
CA ASP A 17 14.09 -16.31 13.22
C ASP A 17 13.28 -15.07 13.61
N VAL A 18 12.56 -14.47 12.65
CA VAL A 18 11.63 -13.35 12.92
C VAL A 18 10.59 -13.76 13.96
N VAL A 19 9.88 -14.86 13.71
CA VAL A 19 8.81 -15.34 14.59
C VAL A 19 9.36 -15.77 15.97
N ALA A 20 10.58 -16.30 16.01
CA ALA A 20 11.22 -16.73 17.24
C ALA A 20 11.64 -15.54 18.12
N PHE A 21 12.29 -14.52 17.53
CA PHE A 21 12.74 -13.36 18.29
C PHE A 21 11.60 -12.44 18.70
N GLU A 22 10.57 -12.26 17.85
CA GLU A 22 9.42 -11.40 18.15
C GLU A 22 8.65 -11.87 19.42
N ARG A 23 8.66 -13.17 19.69
CA ARG A 23 8.02 -13.77 20.88
C ARG A 23 8.89 -13.74 22.13
N THR A 24 10.12 -13.21 22.03
CA THR A 24 11.10 -13.19 23.12
C THR A 24 11.30 -11.75 23.60
N ALA A 25 10.89 -11.46 24.83
CA ALA A 25 11.07 -10.13 25.42
C ALA A 25 12.57 -9.76 25.53
N GLY A 26 12.93 -8.51 25.21
CA GLY A 26 14.32 -8.04 25.24
C GLY A 26 15.14 -8.39 23.99
N CYS A 27 14.50 -8.94 22.94
CA CYS A 27 15.12 -9.26 21.65
C CYS A 27 14.64 -8.33 20.52
N GLU A 28 14.21 -7.11 20.83
CA GLU A 28 13.63 -6.17 19.87
C GLU A 28 14.61 -5.87 18.72
N ASP A 29 15.89 -5.61 19.05
CA ASP A 29 16.94 -5.36 18.05
C ASP A 29 17.21 -6.59 17.17
N LEU A 30 17.16 -7.79 17.75
CA LEU A 30 17.36 -9.05 17.02
C LEU A 30 16.17 -9.37 16.11
N SER A 31 14.95 -9.07 16.57
CA SER A 31 13.72 -9.22 15.79
C SER A 31 13.75 -8.31 14.56
N LEU A 32 14.12 -7.04 14.76
CA LEU A 32 14.25 -6.07 13.69
C LEU A 32 15.34 -6.47 12.69
N LYS A 33 16.47 -6.99 13.17
CA LYS A 33 17.53 -7.52 12.31
C LYS A 33 17.06 -8.72 11.49
N ALA A 34 16.43 -9.71 12.13
CA ALA A 34 15.92 -10.90 11.43
C ALA A 34 14.87 -10.53 10.37
N LEU A 35 14.03 -9.54 10.65
CA LEU A 35 13.02 -9.05 9.72
C LEU A 35 13.67 -8.42 8.47
N LYS A 36 14.71 -7.60 8.66
CA LYS A 36 15.52 -7.05 7.56
C LYS A 36 16.15 -8.18 6.73
N ASP A 37 16.79 -9.14 7.39
CA ASP A 37 17.49 -10.26 6.74
C ASP A 37 16.53 -11.15 5.93
N ALA A 38 15.28 -11.30 6.39
CA ALA A 38 14.24 -12.06 5.69
C ALA A 38 13.73 -11.31 4.45
N PHE A 39 13.43 -10.01 4.59
CA PHE A 39 12.97 -9.18 3.46
C PHE A 39 14.05 -9.01 2.39
N GLU A 40 15.31 -8.82 2.78
CA GLU A 40 16.43 -8.76 1.83
C GLU A 40 16.54 -10.08 1.04
N ALA A 41 16.41 -11.23 1.72
CA ALA A 41 16.44 -12.53 1.06
C ALA A 41 15.30 -12.72 0.06
N VAL A 42 14.08 -12.27 0.39
CA VAL A 42 12.94 -12.29 -0.54
C VAL A 42 13.24 -11.45 -1.79
N GLN A 43 13.82 -10.27 -1.60
CA GLN A 43 14.19 -9.40 -2.72
C GLN A 43 15.26 -10.04 -3.61
N SER A 44 16.29 -10.65 -3.01
CA SER A 44 17.30 -11.39 -3.77
C SER A 44 16.68 -12.55 -4.56
N LEU A 45 15.72 -13.27 -3.98
CA LEU A 45 15.00 -14.35 -4.67
C LEU A 45 14.21 -13.80 -5.88
N ALA A 46 13.45 -12.71 -5.69
CA ALA A 46 12.68 -12.08 -6.77
C ALA A 46 13.61 -11.58 -7.91
N LEU A 47 14.75 -10.99 -7.56
CA LEU A 47 15.77 -10.56 -8.50
C LEU A 47 16.34 -11.74 -9.31
N SER A 48 16.73 -12.81 -8.62
CA SER A 48 17.22 -14.04 -9.23
C SER A 48 16.19 -14.65 -10.17
N ASP A 49 14.90 -14.59 -9.82
CA ASP A 49 13.83 -15.10 -10.66
C ASP A 49 13.65 -14.27 -11.94
N VAL A 50 13.72 -12.94 -11.84
CA VAL A 50 13.65 -12.04 -13.01
C VAL A 50 14.83 -12.24 -13.96
N LEU A 51 16.05 -12.33 -13.41
CA LEU A 51 17.28 -12.29 -14.19
C LEU A 51 17.81 -13.65 -14.66
N ARG A 52 17.69 -14.70 -13.82
CA ARG A 52 18.38 -15.98 -14.05
C ARG A 52 17.42 -17.12 -14.32
N TYR A 53 16.48 -17.32 -13.40
CA TYR A 53 15.83 -18.61 -13.23
C TYR A 53 14.43 -18.67 -13.85
N ARG A 54 13.65 -17.59 -13.78
CA ARG A 54 12.27 -17.46 -14.28
C ARG A 54 11.39 -18.66 -13.92
N HIS A 55 11.55 -19.16 -12.70
CA HIS A 55 10.90 -20.36 -12.20
C HIS A 55 9.52 -20.07 -11.62
N TYR A 56 9.33 -18.94 -10.94
CA TYR A 56 8.07 -18.61 -10.26
C TYR A 56 7.27 -17.53 -10.98
N GLY A 57 7.95 -16.60 -11.65
CA GLY A 57 7.35 -15.47 -12.34
C GLY A 57 6.68 -14.51 -11.36
N ALA A 58 5.58 -13.90 -11.81
CA ALA A 58 4.82 -12.93 -11.03
C ALA A 58 4.11 -13.52 -9.80
N GLN A 59 4.06 -14.84 -9.68
CA GLN A 59 3.45 -15.50 -8.53
C GLN A 59 4.52 -15.87 -7.50
N PRO A 60 4.29 -15.58 -6.20
CA PRO A 60 5.23 -15.98 -5.16
C PRO A 60 5.31 -17.51 -5.05
N PRO A 61 6.49 -18.06 -4.72
CA PRO A 61 6.65 -19.49 -4.44
C PRO A 61 5.62 -19.99 -3.43
N MET A 62 5.06 -21.18 -3.64
CA MET A 62 4.03 -21.75 -2.74
C MET A 62 4.48 -21.82 -1.27
N ILE A 63 5.77 -22.01 -1.02
CA ILE A 63 6.35 -22.07 0.34
C ILE A 63 6.40 -20.71 1.05
N LEU A 64 6.16 -19.61 0.33
CA LEU A 64 6.08 -18.27 0.89
C LEU A 64 4.63 -17.78 1.00
N GLN A 65 3.66 -18.45 0.36
CA GLN A 65 2.26 -18.03 0.34
C GLN A 65 1.57 -18.17 1.71
N ASP A 66 2.10 -18.99 2.61
CA ASP A 66 1.64 -19.11 4.00
C ASP A 66 2.05 -17.92 4.87
N VAL A 67 3.01 -17.11 4.40
CA VAL A 67 3.49 -15.91 5.07
C VAL A 67 3.17 -14.68 4.19
N PRO A 68 2.04 -13.98 4.46
CA PRO A 68 1.56 -12.93 3.58
C PRO A 68 2.56 -11.79 3.40
N GLU A 69 3.39 -11.49 4.41
CA GLU A 69 4.41 -10.46 4.37
C GLU A 69 5.51 -10.78 3.33
N LEU A 70 5.99 -12.02 3.30
CA LEU A 70 7.01 -12.45 2.34
C LEU A 70 6.43 -12.57 0.93
N ALA A 71 5.20 -13.08 0.80
CA ALA A 71 4.52 -13.17 -0.47
C ALA A 71 4.33 -11.78 -1.10
N LEU A 72 3.88 -10.79 -0.32
CA LEU A 72 3.73 -9.42 -0.77
C LEU A 72 5.07 -8.80 -1.19
N GLN A 73 6.11 -8.96 -0.36
CA GLN A 73 7.45 -8.44 -0.67
C GLN A 73 8.02 -9.07 -1.94
N TYR A 74 7.79 -10.36 -2.18
CA TYR A 74 8.22 -11.03 -3.40
C TYR A 74 7.53 -10.41 -4.61
N THR A 75 6.20 -10.29 -4.59
CA THR A 75 5.43 -9.78 -5.72
C THR A 75 5.84 -8.33 -6.05
N LEU A 76 5.97 -7.47 -5.05
CA LEU A 76 6.41 -6.09 -5.24
C LEU A 76 7.82 -6.02 -5.84
N ALA A 77 8.76 -6.78 -5.29
CA ALA A 77 10.12 -6.82 -5.80
C ALA A 77 10.17 -7.36 -7.24
N TYR A 78 9.45 -8.43 -7.53
CA TYR A 78 9.38 -9.03 -8.86
C TYR A 78 8.82 -8.05 -9.89
N GLU A 79 7.72 -7.36 -9.59
CA GLU A 79 7.12 -6.34 -10.48
C GLU A 79 8.13 -5.25 -10.80
N VAL A 80 8.77 -4.68 -9.78
CA VAL A 80 9.71 -3.56 -9.98
C VAL A 80 10.97 -4.00 -10.72
N TYR A 81 11.54 -5.16 -10.40
CA TYR A 81 12.69 -5.69 -11.15
C TYR A 81 12.32 -6.04 -12.59
N THR A 82 11.11 -6.54 -12.83
CA THR A 82 10.61 -6.80 -14.19
C THR A 82 10.46 -5.51 -14.98
N ASP A 83 9.87 -4.47 -14.38
CA ASP A 83 9.72 -3.14 -15.00
C ASP A 83 11.09 -2.56 -15.36
N HIS A 84 12.05 -2.58 -14.42
CA HIS A 84 13.44 -2.15 -14.68
C HIS A 84 14.12 -2.99 -15.76
N TYR A 85 13.94 -4.31 -15.75
CA TYR A 85 14.51 -5.19 -16.78
C TYR A 85 14.01 -4.81 -18.18
N PHE A 86 12.71 -4.54 -18.34
CA PHE A 86 12.14 -4.17 -19.63
C PHE A 86 12.49 -2.73 -20.06
N GLN A 87 12.51 -1.77 -19.15
CA GLN A 87 12.96 -0.40 -19.45
C GLN A 87 14.41 -0.38 -19.93
N ASN A 88 15.28 -1.16 -19.29
CA ASN A 88 16.67 -1.29 -19.70
C ASN A 88 16.83 -2.05 -21.04
N ALA A 89 15.98 -3.05 -21.30
CA ALA A 89 15.98 -3.77 -22.58
C ALA A 89 15.57 -2.88 -23.77
N GLN A 90 14.85 -1.78 -23.54
CA GLN A 90 14.48 -0.79 -24.55
C GLN A 90 15.56 0.31 -24.78
N GLY A 91 16.58 0.38 -23.91
CA GLY A 91 17.74 1.26 -24.08
C GLY A 91 18.80 0.70 -25.05
N GLU A 92 19.91 1.43 -25.26
CA GLU A 92 21.03 0.94 -26.08
C GLU A 92 21.54 -0.41 -25.56
N TRP A 93 21.37 -1.41 -26.43
CA TRP A 93 21.66 -2.81 -26.24
C TRP A 93 23.07 -3.02 -25.67
N ASN A 94 23.21 -3.41 -24.40
CA ASN A 94 24.30 -4.32 -23.96
C ASN A 94 24.31 -4.78 -22.50
N SER A 95 23.26 -4.63 -21.69
CA SER A 95 23.55 -4.62 -20.25
C SER A 95 22.38 -4.85 -19.28
N THR A 96 21.49 -5.80 -19.57
CA THR A 96 20.29 -6.09 -18.75
C THR A 96 20.58 -6.70 -17.37
N ASN A 97 21.75 -7.33 -17.16
CA ASN A 97 22.07 -7.94 -15.86
C ASN A 97 22.58 -6.93 -14.82
N TRP A 98 23.31 -5.88 -15.20
CA TRP A 98 23.88 -4.99 -14.19
C TRP A 98 22.88 -4.00 -13.63
N ALA A 99 21.82 -3.57 -14.32
CA ALA A 99 20.98 -2.52 -13.74
C ALA A 99 20.21 -3.01 -12.51
N CYS A 100 19.63 -4.22 -12.57
CA CYS A 100 18.91 -4.79 -11.43
C CYS A 100 19.88 -5.35 -10.36
N GLU A 101 21.00 -5.99 -10.75
CA GLU A 101 22.03 -6.41 -9.79
C GLU A 101 22.76 -5.20 -9.17
N ALA A 102 23.00 -4.12 -9.91
CA ALA A 102 23.61 -2.90 -9.40
C ALA A 102 22.61 -2.07 -8.60
N LEU A 103 21.30 -2.18 -8.83
CA LEU A 103 20.30 -1.59 -7.94
C LEU A 103 20.34 -2.27 -6.57
N HIS A 104 20.30 -3.61 -6.57
CA HIS A 104 20.29 -4.41 -5.33
C HIS A 104 21.64 -4.35 -4.60
N ASN A 105 22.76 -4.27 -5.33
CA ASN A 105 24.11 -4.19 -4.77
C ASN A 105 24.69 -2.77 -4.81
N SER A 106 23.88 -1.73 -5.03
CA SER A 106 24.41 -0.38 -5.16
C SER A 106 24.97 0.06 -3.81
N PRO A 107 26.27 0.37 -3.68
CA PRO A 107 26.83 0.87 -2.43
C PRO A 107 26.26 2.25 -2.04
N SER A 108 25.54 2.92 -2.96
CA SER A 108 24.88 4.19 -2.70
C SER A 108 23.41 4.06 -2.29
N LEU A 109 22.79 2.88 -2.41
CA LEU A 109 21.41 2.65 -2.00
C LEU A 109 21.41 2.00 -0.61
N ILE A 110 20.77 2.68 0.33
CA ILE A 110 20.45 2.12 1.64
C ILE A 110 19.51 0.92 1.42
N PRO A 111 19.69 -0.21 2.13
CA PRO A 111 18.78 -1.35 2.02
C PRO A 111 17.32 -0.92 2.14
N TYR A 112 16.42 -1.48 1.32
CA TYR A 112 15.02 -1.02 1.25
C TYR A 112 14.35 -0.92 2.61
N CYS A 113 14.57 -1.91 3.49
CA CYS A 113 13.99 -1.93 4.83
C CYS A 113 14.49 -0.78 5.72
N GLU A 114 15.75 -0.39 5.58
CA GLU A 114 16.35 0.74 6.30
C GLU A 114 15.88 2.07 5.74
N TRP A 115 15.78 2.15 4.41
CA TRP A 115 15.22 3.31 3.74
C TRP A 115 13.75 3.51 4.11
N LEU A 116 12.96 2.45 4.14
CA LEU A 116 11.53 2.48 4.49
C LEU A 116 11.32 2.88 5.95
N ALA A 117 12.15 2.38 6.88
CA ALA A 117 12.14 2.86 8.26
C ALA A 117 12.43 4.37 8.35
N GLY A 118 13.37 4.86 7.53
CA GLY A 118 13.64 6.28 7.38
C GLY A 118 12.43 7.06 6.86
N VAL A 119 11.70 6.53 5.89
CA VAL A 119 10.46 7.14 5.37
C VAL A 119 9.41 7.24 6.48
N THR A 120 9.18 6.17 7.24
CA THR A 120 8.22 6.15 8.33
C THR A 120 8.55 7.19 9.42
N ILE A 121 9.83 7.34 9.76
CA ILE A 121 10.27 8.36 10.73
C ILE A 121 9.99 9.77 10.20
N ASN A 122 10.34 10.05 8.95
CA ASN A 122 10.08 11.37 8.36
C ASN A 122 8.56 11.66 8.24
N LEU A 123 7.76 10.67 7.87
CA LEU A 123 6.30 10.77 7.84
C LEU A 123 5.72 11.07 9.23
N SER A 124 6.18 10.37 10.27
CA SER A 124 5.73 10.62 11.65
C SER A 124 5.98 12.06 12.09
N GLN A 125 7.09 12.66 11.65
CA GLN A 125 7.44 14.05 11.95
C GLN A 125 6.57 15.03 11.17
N LEU A 126 6.31 14.75 9.89
CA LEU A 126 5.46 15.59 9.03
C LEU A 126 4.00 15.59 9.49
N MET A 127 3.46 14.41 9.80
CA MET A 127 2.07 14.24 10.23
C MET A 127 1.87 14.56 11.72
N GLN A 128 2.95 14.68 12.50
CA GLN A 128 2.93 14.85 13.96
C GLN A 128 2.18 13.73 14.71
N VAL A 129 2.27 12.50 14.21
CA VAL A 129 1.67 11.29 14.80
C VAL A 129 2.73 10.21 15.06
N PRO A 130 2.49 9.28 16.00
CA PRO A 130 3.38 8.15 16.26
C PRO A 130 3.65 7.30 15.01
N ALA A 131 4.85 6.74 14.90
CA ALA A 131 5.25 5.90 13.75
C ALA A 131 4.33 4.69 13.49
N LEU A 132 3.64 4.18 14.53
CA LEU A 132 2.65 3.11 14.41
C LEU A 132 1.38 3.55 13.67
N GLU A 133 1.00 4.82 13.75
CA GLU A 133 -0.19 5.38 13.09
C GLU A 133 0.09 5.82 11.64
N VAL A 134 1.37 5.90 11.25
CA VAL A 134 1.81 6.20 9.86
C VAL A 134 1.47 5.05 8.89
N ALA A 135 1.15 3.86 9.40
CA ALA A 135 0.77 2.71 8.58
C ALA A 135 -0.44 3.00 7.68
N GLU A 136 -1.41 3.80 8.15
CA GLU A 136 -2.59 4.16 7.35
C GLU A 136 -2.22 5.01 6.13
N ALA A 137 -1.38 6.02 6.32
CA ALA A 137 -0.90 6.90 5.25
C ALA A 137 -0.07 6.16 4.19
N THR A 138 0.56 5.05 4.57
CA THR A 138 1.39 4.22 3.68
C THR A 138 0.65 3.00 3.10
N SER A 139 -0.58 2.70 3.56
CA SER A 139 -1.28 1.44 3.25
C SER A 139 -1.68 1.25 1.78
N GLY A 140 -1.64 2.30 0.95
CA GLY A 140 -1.80 2.23 -0.51
C GLY A 140 -0.54 2.56 -1.31
N GLN A 141 0.55 2.96 -0.63
CA GLN A 141 1.73 3.56 -1.25
C GLN A 141 2.93 2.62 -1.33
N THR A 142 2.78 1.35 -0.97
CA THR A 142 3.91 0.39 -0.90
C THR A 142 4.62 0.26 -2.25
N ARG A 143 3.88 0.22 -3.35
CA ARG A 143 4.44 0.20 -4.71
C ARG A 143 5.18 1.50 -5.03
N THR A 144 4.58 2.65 -4.76
CA THR A 144 5.17 3.98 -4.98
C THR A 144 6.47 4.14 -4.20
N LEU A 145 6.48 3.73 -2.94
CA LEU A 145 7.66 3.75 -2.07
C LEU A 145 8.78 2.83 -2.57
N PHE A 146 8.43 1.63 -3.04
CA PHE A 146 9.41 0.72 -3.61
C PHE A 146 10.02 1.27 -4.91
N ILE A 147 9.21 1.88 -5.78
CA ILE A 147 9.69 2.57 -6.99
C ILE A 147 10.58 3.75 -6.62
N ALA A 148 10.17 4.58 -5.65
CA ALA A 148 10.95 5.72 -5.18
C ALA A 148 12.33 5.29 -4.65
N TRP A 149 12.37 4.23 -3.83
CA TRP A 149 13.62 3.62 -3.40
C TRP A 149 14.47 3.14 -4.58
N SER A 150 13.87 2.44 -5.56
CA SER A 150 14.58 1.96 -6.74
C SER A 150 15.14 3.09 -7.62
N ASN A 151 14.55 4.27 -7.57
CA ASN A 151 15.07 5.45 -8.27
C ASN A 151 16.11 6.23 -7.44
N GLY A 152 16.44 5.75 -6.24
CA GLY A 152 17.39 6.39 -5.32
C GLY A 152 16.87 7.67 -4.68
N LEU A 153 15.55 7.85 -4.58
CA LEU A 153 14.99 9.00 -3.86
C LEU A 153 15.38 8.98 -2.38
N PRO A 154 15.75 10.11 -1.78
CA PRO A 154 15.96 10.20 -0.34
C PRO A 154 14.68 9.88 0.44
N ALA A 155 14.80 9.18 1.56
CA ALA A 155 13.65 8.81 2.41
C ALA A 155 12.81 10.03 2.86
N ALA A 156 13.46 11.17 3.13
CA ALA A 156 12.77 12.41 3.50
C ALA A 156 11.92 12.98 2.35
N GLN A 157 12.39 12.85 1.10
CA GLN A 157 11.64 13.32 -0.06
C GLN A 157 10.46 12.40 -0.35
N ALA A 158 10.66 11.09 -0.32
CA ALA A 158 9.57 10.13 -0.50
C ALA A 158 8.50 10.26 0.60
N ALA A 159 8.90 10.54 1.84
CA ALA A 159 7.98 10.84 2.93
C ALA A 159 7.15 12.11 2.66
N ALA A 160 7.74 13.16 2.11
CA ALA A 160 7.02 14.39 1.77
C ALA A 160 5.99 14.16 0.66
N GLU A 161 6.34 13.38 -0.35
CA GLU A 161 5.43 13.01 -1.45
C GLU A 161 4.24 12.19 -0.94
N VAL A 162 4.50 11.16 -0.11
CA VAL A 162 3.43 10.36 0.52
C VAL A 162 2.55 11.20 1.43
N HIS A 163 3.14 12.12 2.22
CA HIS A 163 2.38 13.03 3.07
C HIS A 163 1.46 13.92 2.24
N GLN A 164 1.96 14.50 1.15
CA GLN A 164 1.17 15.37 0.29
C GLN A 164 -0.02 14.62 -0.33
N GLU A 165 0.21 13.40 -0.82
CA GLU A 165 -0.85 12.57 -1.39
C GLU A 165 -1.89 12.17 -0.33
N HIS A 166 -1.45 11.85 0.88
CA HIS A 166 -2.34 11.57 2.00
C HIS A 166 -3.22 12.78 2.36
N VAL A 167 -2.65 13.99 2.39
CA VAL A 167 -3.42 15.22 2.64
C VAL A 167 -4.46 15.46 1.55
N LEU A 168 -4.09 15.31 0.28
CA LEU A 168 -5.01 15.45 -0.85
C LEU A 168 -6.17 14.45 -0.74
N HIS A 169 -5.87 13.20 -0.38
CA HIS A 169 -6.89 12.18 -0.21
C HIS A 169 -7.87 12.50 0.94
N LEU A 170 -7.37 13.05 2.06
CA LEU A 170 -8.21 13.52 3.15
C LEU A 170 -9.10 14.70 2.73
N GLU A 171 -8.57 15.64 1.95
CA GLU A 171 -9.34 16.77 1.43
C GLU A 171 -10.45 16.31 0.46
N GLU A 172 -10.14 15.39 -0.45
CA GLU A 172 -11.13 14.80 -1.35
C GLU A 172 -12.24 14.06 -0.60
N THR A 173 -11.86 13.28 0.42
CA THR A 173 -12.81 12.54 1.26
C THR A 173 -13.75 13.51 1.98
N ARG A 174 -13.21 14.58 2.55
CA ARG A 174 -14.01 15.61 3.21
C ARG A 174 -14.97 16.32 2.25
N LEU A 175 -14.51 16.67 1.05
CA LEU A 175 -15.36 17.30 0.03
C LEU A 175 -16.51 16.37 -0.38
N TRP A 176 -16.24 15.08 -0.49
CA TRP A 176 -17.27 14.08 -0.76
C TRP A 176 -18.30 13.98 0.38
N GLU A 177 -17.84 13.96 1.63
CA GLU A 177 -18.72 13.95 2.81
C GLU A 177 -19.61 15.20 2.87
N ASP A 178 -19.06 16.39 2.59
CA ASP A 178 -19.80 17.65 2.55
C ASP A 178 -20.88 17.63 1.45
N GLN A 179 -20.56 17.10 0.26
CA GLN A 179 -21.50 16.95 -0.85
C GLN A 179 -22.61 15.95 -0.51
N GLU A 180 -22.27 14.84 0.13
CA GLU A 180 -23.20 13.81 0.57
C GLU A 180 -24.16 14.35 1.65
N ALA A 181 -23.63 15.11 2.61
CA ALA A 181 -24.42 15.78 3.63
C ALA A 181 -25.37 16.83 3.03
N TYR A 182 -24.87 17.61 2.06
CA TYR A 182 -25.71 18.56 1.31
C TYR A 182 -26.83 17.82 0.58
N ARG A 183 -26.53 16.74 -0.14
CA ARG A 183 -27.55 15.94 -0.84
C ARG A 183 -28.65 15.45 0.11
N ARG A 184 -28.26 14.87 1.24
CA ARG A 184 -29.21 14.40 2.27
C ARG A 184 -30.08 15.53 2.81
N HIS A 185 -29.51 16.71 3.04
CA HIS A 185 -30.28 17.86 3.48
C HIS A 185 -31.36 18.27 2.47
N PHE A 186 -31.07 18.22 1.17
CA PHE A 186 -32.08 18.50 0.13
C PHE A 186 -33.12 17.41 0.01
N GLU A 187 -32.73 16.15 0.18
CA GLU A 187 -33.67 15.02 0.26
C GLU A 187 -34.63 15.20 1.44
N ASP A 188 -34.12 15.53 2.64
CA ASP A 188 -34.95 15.81 3.83
C ASP A 188 -35.92 16.98 3.62
N ILE A 189 -35.46 18.05 2.96
CA ILE A 189 -36.32 19.19 2.61
C ILE A 189 -37.41 18.76 1.63
N ALA A 190 -37.06 18.02 0.58
CA ALA A 190 -38.01 17.54 -0.41
C ALA A 190 -39.06 16.62 0.23
N ASP A 191 -38.65 15.70 1.09
CA ASP A 191 -39.53 14.82 1.83
C ASP A 191 -40.45 15.60 2.77
N THR A 192 -39.94 16.64 3.43
CA THR A 192 -40.74 17.52 4.28
C THR A 192 -41.80 18.27 3.48
N TYR A 193 -41.45 18.83 2.32
CA TYR A 193 -42.41 19.50 1.43
C TYR A 193 -43.45 18.52 0.88
N ALA A 194 -43.03 17.32 0.47
CA ALA A 194 -43.94 16.28 0.00
C ALA A 194 -44.92 15.84 1.10
N PHE A 195 -44.46 15.75 2.34
CA PHE A 195 -45.31 15.47 3.50
C PHE A 195 -46.33 16.59 3.74
N ILE A 196 -45.88 17.85 3.77
CA ILE A 196 -46.77 19.01 3.95
C ILE A 196 -47.80 19.09 2.82
N GLU A 197 -47.38 18.89 1.57
CA GLU A 197 -48.28 18.90 0.42
C GLU A 197 -49.33 17.78 0.53
N ALA A 198 -48.92 16.56 0.89
CA ALA A 198 -49.84 15.45 1.10
C ALA A 198 -50.87 15.73 2.20
N ASP A 199 -50.44 16.33 3.32
CA ASP A 199 -51.30 16.71 4.44
C ASP A 199 -52.30 17.81 4.05
N LEU A 200 -51.85 18.84 3.34
CA LEU A 200 -52.72 19.90 2.81
C LEU A 200 -53.76 19.36 1.82
N TRP A 201 -53.38 18.46 0.92
CA TRP A 201 -54.32 17.81 0.01
C TRP A 201 -55.29 16.85 0.73
N ALA A 202 -54.88 16.24 1.84
CA ALA A 202 -55.77 15.43 2.67
C ALA A 202 -56.81 16.33 3.37
N GLY A 203 -56.36 17.37 4.07
CA GLY A 203 -57.24 18.33 4.75
C GLY A 203 -58.21 19.03 3.78
N TRP A 204 -57.73 19.49 2.61
CA TRP A 204 -58.61 20.08 1.61
C TRP A 204 -59.69 19.10 1.11
N ARG A 205 -59.36 17.83 0.94
CA ARG A 205 -60.33 16.80 0.55
C ARG A 205 -61.36 16.55 1.65
N GLU A 206 -60.95 16.54 2.92
CA GLU A 206 -61.85 16.44 4.07
C GLU A 206 -62.80 17.64 4.12
N ASP A 207 -62.28 18.87 4.03
CA ASP A 207 -63.09 20.10 4.02
C ASP A 207 -64.13 20.11 2.87
N CYS A 208 -63.73 19.68 1.67
CA CYS A 208 -64.64 19.57 0.53
C CYS A 208 -65.76 18.53 0.74
N GLN A 209 -65.48 17.45 1.47
CA GLN A 209 -66.49 16.44 1.84
C GLN A 209 -67.44 16.98 2.91
N GLU A 210 -66.94 17.70 3.92
CA GLU A 210 -67.77 18.28 4.98
C GLU A 210 -68.72 19.37 4.48
N LEU A 211 -68.29 20.16 3.47
CA LEU A 211 -69.06 21.25 2.89
C LEU A 211 -70.04 20.80 1.79
N ASP A 212 -70.19 19.48 1.54
CA ASP A 212 -71.02 18.90 0.48
C ASP A 212 -70.68 19.47 -0.92
N MET A 213 -69.41 19.88 -1.09
CA MET A 213 -68.83 20.44 -2.31
C MET A 213 -68.23 19.34 -3.21
N ALA A 214 -68.43 18.07 -2.85
CA ALA A 214 -67.95 16.92 -3.59
C ALA A 214 -68.77 16.76 -4.90
N ALA A 215 -68.24 17.30 -5.99
CA ALA A 215 -68.58 16.92 -7.36
C ALA A 215 -67.54 15.92 -7.91
#